data_AF-A0A948AXI6-F1
#
_entry.id   AF-A0A948AXI6-F1
#
_cell.length_a   1.000
_cell.length_b   1.000
_cell.length_c   1.000
_cell.angle_alpha   90.00
_cell.angle_beta   90.00
_cell.angle_gamma   90.00
#
_symmetry.space_group_name_H-M   'P 1'
#
loop_
_entity.id
_entity.type
_entity.pdbx_description
1 polymer ?
#
loop_
_entity_poly.entity_id
_entity_poly.type
_entity_poly.pdbx_seq_one_letter_code
_entity_poly.pdbx_strand_id
1 'polypeptide(L)'
;MNKSLMKKHRFLIILSLITPLALLLAFWSGGYGHGDYLAANLLFPFPMALASVTGSISALSLIIAVIQFPAYGYLIDKKNPIVIYGLLAAHVIMAVGVNCYSGNFY
;
A
#
# COMPACT_ATOMS: atom_id res chain seq x y z
N MET A 1 24.55 -14.61 6.13
CA MET A 1 23.99 -13.60 5.19
C MET A 1 24.94 -12.41 5.10
N ASN A 2 25.27 -11.92 3.90
CA ASN A 2 26.27 -10.86 3.68
C ASN A 2 25.74 -9.48 4.13
N LYS A 3 26.43 -8.82 5.07
CA LYS A 3 26.05 -7.49 5.61
C LYS A 3 25.96 -6.41 4.50
N SER A 4 26.72 -6.55 3.41
CA SER A 4 26.69 -5.64 2.26
C SER A 4 25.35 -5.73 1.50
N LEU A 5 24.86 -6.95 1.26
CA LEU A 5 23.57 -7.20 0.60
C LEU A 5 22.39 -6.66 1.44
N MET A 6 22.44 -6.84 2.76
CA MET A 6 21.41 -6.30 3.67
C MET A 6 21.36 -4.77 3.67
N LYS A 7 22.50 -4.09 3.58
CA LYS A 7 22.53 -2.62 3.49
C LYS A 7 21.96 -2.11 2.17
N LYS A 8 22.15 -2.85 1.08
CA LYS A 8 21.65 -2.49 -0.26
C LYS A 8 20.14 -2.66 -0.38
N HIS A 9 19.56 -3.69 0.25
CA HIS A 9 18.13 -4.02 0.15
C HIS A 9 17.38 -3.81 1.47
N ARG A 10 17.81 -2.81 2.24
CA ARG A 10 17.33 -2.60 3.61
C ARG A 10 15.84 -2.28 3.61
N PHE A 11 15.38 -1.39 2.74
CA PHE A 11 14.00 -0.96 2.72
C PHE A 11 13.07 -2.02 2.14
N LEU A 12 13.50 -2.77 1.11
CA LEU A 12 12.78 -3.94 0.61
C LEU A 12 12.50 -4.94 1.74
N ILE A 13 13.52 -5.30 2.53
CA ILE A 13 13.37 -6.26 3.63
C ILE A 13 12.42 -5.70 4.70
N ILE A 14 12.64 -4.46 5.15
CA ILE A 14 11.83 -3.85 6.20
C ILE A 14 10.36 -3.75 5.78
N LEU A 15 10.08 -3.22 4.59
CA LEU A 15 8.71 -3.03 4.12
C LEU A 15 8.02 -4.36 3.84
N SER A 16 8.74 -5.38 3.36
CA SER A 16 8.20 -6.74 3.23
C SER A 16 7.77 -7.34 4.57
N LEU A 17 8.55 -7.10 5.63
CA LEU A 17 8.23 -7.57 6.98
C LEU A 17 7.06 -6.80 7.61
N ILE A 18 6.87 -5.53 7.24
CA ILE A 18 5.77 -4.69 7.71
C ILE A 18 4.46 -5.00 6.97
N THR A 19 4.51 -5.47 5.72
CA THR A 19 3.32 -5.80 4.91
C THR A 19 2.25 -6.60 5.67
N PRO A 20 2.53 -7.75 6.32
CA PRO A 20 1.49 -8.52 7.01
C PRO A 20 0.81 -7.72 8.14
N LEU A 21 1.58 -6.92 8.89
CA LEU A 21 1.01 -6.09 9.95
C LEU A 21 0.13 -4.98 9.37
N ALA A 22 0.57 -4.34 8.29
CA ALA A 22 -0.22 -3.33 7.60
C ALA A 22 -1.52 -3.92 7.03
N LEU A 23 -1.46 -5.11 6.42
CA LEU A 23 -2.63 -5.83 5.92
C LEU A 23 -3.62 -6.17 7.04
N LEU A 24 -3.14 -6.56 8.22
CA LEU A 24 -4.01 -6.79 9.39
C LEU A 24 -4.73 -5.52 9.83
N LEU A 25 -4.04 -4.37 9.87
CA LEU A 25 -4.67 -3.08 10.19
C LEU A 25 -5.72 -2.69 9.16
N ALA A 26 -5.41 -2.86 7.87
CA ALA A 26 -6.35 -2.61 6.78
C ALA A 26 -7.59 -3.50 6.90
N PHE A 27 -7.40 -4.80 7.13
CA PHE A 27 -8.48 -5.76 7.33
C PHE A 27 -9.37 -5.39 8.52
N TRP A 28 -8.77 -5.04 9.66
CA TRP A 28 -9.52 -4.63 10.85
C TRP A 28 -10.35 -3.37 10.56
N SER A 29 -9.77 -2.35 9.90
CA SER A 29 -10.50 -1.12 9.56
C SER A 29 -11.69 -1.35 8.62
N GLY A 30 -11.67 -2.44 7.84
CA GLY A 30 -12.79 -2.82 6.99
C GLY A 30 -13.96 -3.44 7.76
N GLY A 31 -13.80 -3.78 9.05
CA GLY A 31 -14.89 -4.25 9.91
C GLY A 31 -15.69 -5.42 9.33
N TYR A 32 -15.04 -6.34 8.62
CA TYR A 32 -15.67 -7.45 7.87
C TYR A 32 -16.68 -7.04 6.78
N GLY A 33 -16.65 -5.80 6.28
CA GLY A 33 -17.63 -5.29 5.32
C GLY A 33 -18.36 -4.03 5.79
N HIS A 34 -18.22 -3.66 7.06
CA HIS A 34 -19.01 -2.58 7.68
C HIS A 34 -18.14 -1.52 8.37
N GLY A 35 -16.82 -1.57 8.21
CA GLY A 35 -15.91 -0.57 8.76
C GLY A 35 -15.79 0.67 7.87
N ASP A 36 -15.05 1.67 8.35
CA ASP A 36 -14.79 2.91 7.61
C ASP A 36 -13.69 2.77 6.54
N TYR A 37 -12.98 1.64 6.53
CA TYR A 37 -11.85 1.35 5.64
C TYR A 37 -10.75 2.41 5.69
N LEU A 38 -10.68 3.25 6.73
CA LEU A 38 -9.76 4.38 6.77
C LEU A 38 -8.31 3.91 6.72
N ALA A 39 -7.96 2.89 7.51
CA ALA A 39 -6.61 2.33 7.49
C ALA A 39 -6.30 1.63 6.16
N ALA A 40 -7.29 0.95 5.55
CA ALA A 40 -7.12 0.36 4.22
C ALA A 40 -6.85 1.43 3.15
N ASN A 41 -7.60 2.53 3.14
CA ASN A 41 -7.43 3.63 2.19
C ASN A 41 -6.09 4.35 2.37
N LEU A 42 -5.66 4.56 3.61
CA LEU A 42 -4.39 5.25 3.92
C LEU A 42 -3.16 4.37 3.66
N LEU A 43 -3.20 3.09 4.05
CA LEU A 43 -2.05 2.19 3.92
C LEU A 43 -1.95 1.58 2.53
N PHE A 44 -3.07 1.31 1.88
CA PHE A 44 -3.15 0.61 0.59
C PHE A 44 -3.99 1.37 -0.44
N PRO A 45 -3.60 2.60 -0.80
CA PRO A 45 -4.41 3.43 -1.66
C PRO A 45 -4.52 2.92 -3.10
N PHE A 46 -3.51 2.22 -3.62
CA PHE A 46 -3.55 1.66 -4.98
C PHE A 46 -4.55 0.52 -5.16
N PRO A 47 -4.54 -0.55 -4.33
CA PRO A 47 -5.53 -1.59 -4.43
C PRO A 47 -6.94 -1.10 -4.03
N MET A 48 -7.06 -0.13 -3.12
CA MET A 48 -8.36 0.45 -2.77
C MET A 48 -8.93 1.31 -3.91
N ALA A 49 -8.08 2.02 -4.65
CA ALA A 49 -8.51 2.73 -5.85
C ALA A 49 -8.98 1.77 -6.95
N LEU A 50 -8.26 0.66 -7.15
CA LEU A 50 -8.72 -0.39 -8.06
C LEU A 50 -10.08 -0.94 -7.61
N ALA A 51 -10.22 -1.26 -6.32
CA ALA A 51 -11.48 -1.75 -5.76
C ALA A 51 -12.63 -0.76 -5.93
N SER A 52 -12.36 0.55 -5.83
CA SER A 52 -13.35 1.60 -6.07
C SER A 52 -13.80 1.66 -7.53
N VAL A 53 -12.88 1.46 -8.49
CA VAL A 53 -13.22 1.40 -9.92
C VAL A 53 -13.96 0.10 -10.26
N THR A 54 -13.59 -1.02 -9.64
CA THR A 54 -14.20 -2.33 -9.92
C THR A 54 -15.42 -2.65 -9.04
N GLY A 55 -15.78 -1.77 -8.11
CA GLY A 55 -16.88 -1.95 -7.15
C GLY A 55 -16.70 -3.10 -6.16
N SER A 56 -15.51 -3.68 -6.05
CA SER A 56 -15.24 -4.82 -5.18
C SER A 56 -13.74 -5.03 -4.94
N ILE A 57 -13.39 -5.55 -3.75
CA ILE A 57 -12.01 -5.96 -3.44
C ILE A 57 -11.74 -7.30 -4.13
N SER A 58 -11.28 -7.22 -5.37
CA SER A 58 -10.97 -8.38 -6.21
C SER A 58 -9.65 -9.06 -5.81
N ALA A 59 -9.42 -10.28 -6.30
CA ALA A 59 -8.14 -10.97 -6.15
C ALA A 59 -6.96 -10.13 -6.67
N LEU A 60 -7.16 -9.35 -7.74
CA LEU A 60 -6.14 -8.45 -8.26
C LEU A 60 -5.81 -7.33 -7.26
N SER A 61 -6.82 -6.77 -6.59
CA SER A 61 -6.61 -5.77 -5.52
C SER A 61 -5.80 -6.36 -4.38
N LEU A 62 -6.06 -7.60 -3.97
CA LEU A 62 -5.29 -8.29 -2.93
C LEU A 62 -3.83 -8.53 -3.34
N ILE A 63 -3.59 -8.95 -4.59
CA ILE A 63 -2.22 -9.12 -5.13
C ILE A 63 -1.46 -7.79 -5.08
N ILE A 64 -2.09 -6.71 -5.52
CA ILE A 64 -1.49 -5.38 -5.48
C ILE A 64 -1.19 -4.98 -4.03
N ALA A 65 -2.10 -5.23 -3.09
CA ALA A 65 -1.89 -4.93 -1.67
C ALA A 65 -0.66 -5.63 -1.09
N VAL A 66 -0.49 -6.93 -1.39
CA VAL A 66 0.68 -7.72 -0.94
C VAL A 66 1.99 -7.19 -1.54
N ILE A 67 1.96 -6.76 -2.81
CA ILE A 67 3.16 -6.32 -3.54
C ILE A 67 3.52 -4.86 -3.23
N GLN A 68 2.57 -4.03 -2.82
CA GLN A 68 2.73 -2.58 -2.71
C GLN A 68 3.95 -2.17 -1.85
N PHE A 69 4.02 -2.65 -0.61
CA PHE A 69 5.11 -2.29 0.32
C PHE A 69 6.48 -2.87 -0.09
N PRO A 70 6.59 -4.15 -0.51
CA PRO A 70 7.81 -4.67 -1.10
C PRO A 70 8.29 -3.85 -2.31
N ALA A 71 7.37 -3.47 -3.20
CA ALA A 71 7.68 -2.64 -4.37
C ALA A 71 8.21 -1.26 -3.94
N TYR A 72 7.60 -0.64 -2.93
CA TYR A 72 8.09 0.63 -2.37
C TYR A 72 9.50 0.47 -1.82
N GLY A 73 9.76 -0.59 -1.06
CA GLY A 73 11.09 -0.83 -0.48
C GLY A 73 12.15 -1.03 -1.55
N TYR A 74 11.85 -1.81 -2.59
CA TYR A 74 12.72 -1.97 -3.73
C TYR A 74 13.02 -0.64 -4.45
N LEU A 75 12.02 0.22 -4.64
CA LEU A 75 12.19 1.52 -5.28
C LEU A 75 12.99 2.50 -4.42
N ILE A 76 12.74 2.55 -3.11
CA ILE A 76 13.47 3.40 -2.16
C ILE A 76 14.94 2.98 -2.04
N ASP A 77 15.23 1.67 -2.08
CA ASP A 77 16.61 1.14 -2.06
C ASP A 77 17.46 1.62 -3.25
N LYS A 78 16.83 2.07 -4.36
CA LYS A 78 17.54 2.69 -5.50
C LYS A 78 18.09 4.09 -5.19
N LYS A 79 17.64 4.71 -4.09
CA LYS A 79 18.07 6.05 -3.61
C LYS A 79 17.95 7.16 -4.67
N ASN A 80 17.04 7.02 -5.62
CA ASN A 80 16.75 8.04 -6.61
C ASN A 80 15.67 8.99 -6.05
N PRO A 81 15.98 10.28 -5.81
CA PRO A 81 15.04 11.20 -5.19
C PRO A 81 13.78 11.42 -6.02
N ILE A 82 13.87 11.44 -7.36
CA ILE A 82 12.71 11.59 -8.25
C ILE A 82 11.76 10.41 -8.06
N VAL A 83 12.29 9.19 -7.97
CA VAL A 83 11.49 7.99 -7.72
C VAL A 83 10.85 8.03 -6.33
N ILE A 84 11.60 8.45 -5.31
CA ILE A 84 11.10 8.50 -3.93
C ILE A 84 10.01 9.56 -3.77
N TYR A 85 10.23 10.78 -4.25
CA TYR A 85 9.24 11.86 -4.19
C TYR A 85 8.04 11.57 -5.08
N GLY A 86 8.25 11.00 -6.27
CA GLY A 86 7.18 10.55 -7.15
C GLY A 86 6.33 9.46 -6.51
N LEU A 87 6.96 8.48 -5.84
CA LEU A 87 6.26 7.43 -5.10
C LEU A 87 5.44 7.98 -3.94
N LEU A 88 6.04 8.89 -3.15
CA LEU A 88 5.35 9.55 -2.03
C LEU A 88 4.16 10.37 -2.54
N ALA A 89 4.35 11.18 -3.58
CA ALA A 89 3.29 11.97 -4.19
C ALA A 89 2.17 11.08 -4.72
N ALA A 90 2.50 10.02 -5.46
CA ALA A 90 1.52 9.07 -5.98
C ALA A 90 0.73 8.40 -4.85
N HIS A 91 1.40 7.96 -3.77
CA HIS A 91 0.73 7.36 -2.62
C HIS A 91 -0.23 8.34 -1.94
N VAL A 92 0.21 9.58 -1.68
CA VAL A 92 -0.62 10.62 -1.05
C VAL A 92 -1.81 10.99 -1.93
N ILE A 93 -1.58 11.23 -3.22
CA ILE A 93 -2.65 11.56 -4.18
C ILE A 93 -3.69 10.44 -4.22
N MET A 94 -3.25 9.18 -4.30
CA MET A 94 -4.17 8.05 -4.33
C MET A 94 -4.91 7.88 -3.00
N ALA A 95 -4.23 8.05 -1.85
CA ALA A 95 -4.86 7.94 -0.53
C ALA A 95 -5.92 9.03 -0.33
N VAL A 96 -5.63 10.27 -0.70
CA VAL A 96 -6.62 11.35 -0.66
C VAL A 96 -7.74 11.09 -1.65
N GLY A 97 -7.42 10.74 -2.90
CA GLY A 97 -8.40 10.49 -3.95
C GLY A 97 -9.38 9.39 -3.60
N VAL A 98 -8.90 8.27 -3.07
CA VAL A 98 -9.76 7.19 -2.59
C VAL A 98 -10.65 7.65 -1.46
N ASN A 99 -10.14 8.35 -0.44
CA ASN A 99 -10.97 8.84 0.68
C ASN A 99 -12.00 9.90 0.24
N CYS A 100 -11.71 10.71 -0.76
CA CYS A 100 -12.68 11.65 -1.34
C CYS A 100 -13.76 10.93 -2.17
N TYR A 101 -13.46 9.76 -2.73
CA TYR A 101 -14.38 9.00 -3.59
C TYR A 101 -15.18 7.93 -2.82
N SER A 102 -14.56 7.30 -1.81
CA SER A 102 -15.07 6.15 -1.07
C SER A 102 -16.24 6.46 -0.12
N GLY A 103 -16.60 7.73 0.07
CA GLY A 103 -17.86 8.12 0.70
C GLY A 103 -19.13 7.63 -0.04
N ASN A 104 -18.99 6.88 -1.13
CA ASN A 104 -20.08 6.36 -1.96
C ASN A 104 -20.11 4.83 -2.16
N PHE A 105 -19.18 4.03 -1.59
CA PHE A 105 -18.99 2.63 -2.04
C PHE A 105 -18.80 1.54 -0.97
N TYR A 106 -19.11 1.79 0.30
CA TYR A 106 -19.18 0.73 1.33
C TYR A 106 -20.40 0.93 2.23
#